data_AF-A0A1F5GBD2-F1
#
_entry.id   AF-A0A1F5GBD2-F1
#
_cell.length_a   1.000
_cell.length_b   1.000
_cell.length_c   1.000
_cell.angle_alpha   90.00
_cell.angle_beta   90.00
_cell.angle_gamma   90.00
#
_symmetry.space_group_name_H-M   'P 1'
#
loop_
_entity.id
_entity.type
_entity.pdbx_description
1 polymer ?
#
loop_
_entity_poly.entity_id
_entity_poly.type
_entity_poly.pdbx_seq_one_letter_code
_entity_poly.pdbx_strand_id
1 'polypeptide(L)'
;MLIANNIKHISPCQLCVLADDLTRPSDIKKSFERFLADAISYRLKKRNALDKIFGVSRLESHSSLLLQVVDILLGCVMFDYKKRSGLISEKLAARQEVVVEKLREKLGVKSLAQNKTYHKPNYFFVWEFNEK
;
A
#
# COMPACT_ATOMS: atom_id res chain seq x y z
N MET A 1 2.78 -9.47 -12.12
CA MET A 1 1.84 -9.42 -10.98
C MET A 1 2.63 -9.65 -9.72
N LEU A 2 2.81 -8.60 -8.92
CA LEU A 2 3.68 -8.57 -7.74
C LEU A 2 3.28 -9.61 -6.68
N ILE A 3 1.98 -9.90 -6.58
CA ILE A 3 1.42 -10.89 -5.65
C ILE A 3 2.13 -12.26 -5.81
N ALA A 4 2.19 -12.82 -7.02
CA ALA A 4 2.82 -14.12 -7.28
C ALA A 4 4.35 -14.15 -7.01
N ASN A 5 5.01 -13.00 -6.93
CA ASN A 5 6.45 -12.93 -6.60
C ASN A 5 6.70 -13.11 -5.10
N ASN A 6 5.75 -12.74 -4.23
CA ASN A 6 5.94 -12.72 -2.79
C ASN A 6 5.34 -13.95 -2.07
N ILE A 7 4.48 -14.72 -2.74
CA ILE A 7 3.74 -15.86 -2.15
C ILE A 7 4.64 -17.08 -1.81
N LYS A 8 5.81 -17.23 -2.43
CA LYS A 8 6.65 -18.43 -2.27
C LYS A 8 7.10 -18.63 -0.81
N HIS A 9 7.41 -17.55 -0.11
CA HIS A 9 7.98 -17.56 1.24
C HIS A 9 6.94 -17.67 2.36
N ILE A 10 5.65 -17.55 2.03
CA ILE A 10 4.56 -17.61 3.00
C ILE A 10 4.08 -19.07 3.06
N SER A 11 4.70 -19.88 3.91
CA SER A 11 4.35 -21.27 4.19
C SER A 11 4.21 -21.41 5.71
N PRO A 12 3.19 -22.13 6.23
CA PRO A 12 2.23 -23.02 5.54
C PRO A 12 0.90 -22.36 5.10
N CYS A 13 0.80 -21.03 5.11
CA CYS A 13 -0.49 -20.35 4.99
C CYS A 13 -1.13 -20.45 3.58
N GLN A 14 -2.45 -20.62 3.56
CA GLN A 14 -3.28 -20.28 2.40
C GLN A 14 -3.64 -18.79 2.42
N LEU A 15 -3.85 -18.21 1.25
CA LEU A 15 -4.01 -16.76 1.05
C LEU A 15 -5.37 -16.46 0.41
N CYS A 16 -6.01 -15.40 0.89
CA CYS A 16 -7.12 -14.76 0.22
C CYS A 16 -6.62 -13.47 -0.43
N VAL A 17 -6.99 -13.22 -1.68
CA VAL A 17 -6.68 -11.96 -2.36
C VAL A 17 -7.89 -11.06 -2.30
N LEU A 18 -7.71 -9.91 -1.63
CA LEU A 18 -8.69 -8.84 -1.61
C LEU A 18 -8.29 -7.80 -2.64
N ALA A 19 -9.05 -7.72 -3.72
CA ALA A 19 -8.85 -6.71 -4.74
C ALA A 19 -9.78 -5.53 -4.48
N ASP A 20 -9.30 -4.31 -4.69
CA ASP A 20 -10.17 -3.13 -4.70
C ASP A 20 -11.16 -3.23 -5.88
N ASP A 21 -12.39 -2.74 -5.70
CA ASP A 21 -13.39 -2.63 -6.75
C ASP A 21 -13.10 -1.44 -7.68
N LEU A 22 -11.86 -1.37 -8.15
CA LEU A 22 -11.44 -0.45 -9.20
C LEU A 22 -11.84 -1.00 -10.57
N THR A 23 -12.13 -0.07 -11.47
CA THR A 23 -12.73 -0.23 -12.80
C THR A 23 -12.42 -1.59 -13.45
N ARG A 24 -13.44 -2.43 -13.57
CA ARG A 24 -13.36 -3.71 -14.30
C ARG A 24 -12.94 -3.45 -15.75
N PRO A 25 -11.90 -4.11 -16.26
CA PRO A 25 -11.60 -4.11 -17.69
C PRO A 25 -12.81 -4.64 -18.47
N SER A 26 -13.32 -3.84 -19.41
CA SER A 26 -14.57 -4.09 -20.14
C SER A 26 -14.52 -5.33 -21.04
N ASP A 27 -13.32 -5.86 -21.29
CA ASP A 27 -13.00 -7.03 -22.10
C ASP A 27 -13.07 -8.37 -21.34
N ILE A 28 -13.16 -8.35 -19.99
CA ILE A 28 -13.21 -9.58 -19.20
C ILE A 28 -14.64 -10.15 -19.22
N LYS A 29 -14.86 -11.24 -19.96
CA LYS A 29 -16.14 -11.99 -19.99
C LYS A 29 -16.42 -12.83 -18.72
N LYS A 30 -15.38 -13.22 -17.99
CA LYS A 30 -15.48 -13.97 -16.71
C LYS A 30 -15.75 -13.01 -15.53
N SER A 31 -16.13 -13.54 -14.36
CA SER A 31 -16.05 -12.74 -13.13
C SER A 31 -14.59 -12.34 -12.89
N PHE A 32 -14.37 -11.12 -12.39
CA PHE A 32 -13.04 -10.57 -12.15
C PHE A 32 -12.23 -11.47 -11.21
N GLU A 33 -12.90 -11.98 -10.16
CA GLU A 33 -12.33 -12.86 -9.14
C GLU A 33 -11.79 -14.15 -9.76
N ARG A 34 -12.55 -14.75 -10.69
CA ARG A 34 -12.14 -15.97 -11.38
C ARG A 34 -11.00 -15.72 -12.35
N PHE A 35 -11.06 -14.61 -13.08
CA PHE A 35 -9.95 -14.20 -13.96
C PHE A 35 -8.65 -14.00 -13.16
N LEU A 36 -8.73 -13.29 -12.03
CA LEU A 36 -7.57 -13.03 -11.20
C LEU A 36 -7.03 -14.35 -10.63
N ALA A 37 -7.88 -15.19 -10.03
CA ALA A 37 -7.49 -16.51 -9.51
C ALA A 37 -6.77 -17.36 -10.57
N ASP A 38 -7.33 -17.45 -11.78
CA ASP A 38 -6.73 -18.18 -12.91
C ASP A 38 -5.33 -17.61 -13.25
N ALA A 39 -5.19 -16.28 -13.29
CA ALA A 39 -3.93 -15.61 -13.60
C ALA A 39 -2.85 -15.81 -12.53
N ILE A 40 -3.22 -15.84 -11.24
CA ILE A 40 -2.28 -16.13 -10.16
C ILE A 40 -1.84 -17.58 -10.21
N SER A 41 -2.81 -18.50 -10.32
CA SER A 41 -2.58 -19.94 -10.38
C SER A 41 -1.67 -20.31 -11.55
N TYR A 42 -1.91 -19.74 -12.73
CA TYR A 42 -1.05 -19.95 -13.90
C TYR A 42 0.41 -19.54 -13.63
N ARG A 43 0.63 -18.39 -12.97
CA ARG A 43 1.99 -17.94 -12.62
C ARG A 43 2.63 -18.79 -11.52
N LEU A 44 1.88 -19.25 -10.53
CA LEU A 44 2.39 -20.12 -9.46
C LEU A 44 2.78 -21.50 -10.01
N LYS A 45 1.96 -22.08 -10.89
CA LYS A 45 2.25 -23.34 -11.59
C LYS A 45 3.54 -23.25 -12.42
N LYS A 46 3.73 -22.16 -13.18
CA LYS A 46 4.99 -21.91 -13.92
C LYS A 46 6.24 -21.85 -13.03
N ARG A 47 6.07 -21.71 -11.71
CA ARG A 47 7.14 -21.56 -10.72
C ARG A 47 7.23 -22.72 -9.74
N ASN A 48 6.54 -23.84 -10.00
CA ASN A 48 6.45 -25.00 -9.11
C ASN A 48 6.02 -24.63 -7.67
N ALA A 49 5.18 -23.60 -7.52
CA ALA A 49 4.56 -23.27 -6.24
C ALA A 49 3.17 -23.91 -6.18
N LEU A 50 2.85 -24.54 -5.04
CA LEU A 50 1.51 -25.07 -4.76
C LEU A 50 0.45 -23.97 -4.86
N ASP A 51 -0.78 -24.37 -5.17
CA ASP A 51 -1.90 -23.45 -5.22
C ASP A 51 -2.20 -22.94 -3.80
N LYS A 52 -1.68 -21.75 -3.49
CA LYS A 52 -1.78 -21.16 -2.16
C LYS A 52 -2.99 -20.25 -2.02
N ILE A 53 -3.84 -20.12 -3.04
CA ILE A 53 -4.96 -19.17 -3.01
C ILE A 53 -6.27 -19.92 -2.82
N PHE A 54 -6.94 -19.68 -1.69
CA PHE A 54 -8.24 -20.29 -1.41
C PHE A 54 -9.42 -19.38 -1.81
N GLY A 55 -9.17 -18.10 -2.06
CA GLY A 55 -10.22 -17.14 -2.41
C GLY A 55 -9.70 -15.86 -3.05
N VAL A 56 -10.52 -15.28 -3.92
CA VAL A 56 -10.37 -13.92 -4.41
C VAL A 56 -11.71 -13.23 -4.17
N SER A 57 -11.70 -12.12 -3.43
CA SER A 57 -12.88 -11.30 -3.22
C SER A 57 -12.58 -9.86 -3.62
N ARG A 58 -13.60 -9.16 -4.08
CA ARG A 58 -13.55 -7.72 -4.21
C ARG A 58 -13.95 -7.07 -2.91
N LEU A 59 -13.27 -5.99 -2.57
CA LEU A 59 -13.65 -5.06 -1.53
C LEU A 59 -14.22 -3.83 -2.21
N GLU A 60 -15.43 -3.45 -1.80
CA GLU A 60 -15.98 -2.15 -2.17
C GLU A 60 -15.02 -1.05 -1.70
N SER A 61 -14.68 -0.11 -2.58
CA SER A 61 -13.64 0.89 -2.30
C SER A 61 -13.94 1.72 -1.04
N HIS A 62 -15.22 1.98 -0.74
CA HIS A 62 -15.66 2.63 0.50
C HIS A 62 -15.23 1.86 1.77
N SER A 63 -15.23 0.53 1.70
CA SER A 63 -14.76 -0.34 2.79
C SER A 63 -13.24 -0.29 2.98
N SER A 64 -12.49 0.25 2.00
CA SER A 64 -11.03 0.39 2.05
C SER A 64 -10.54 1.82 2.36
N LEU A 65 -11.46 2.78 2.52
CA LEU A 65 -11.12 4.20 2.67
C LEU A 65 -10.09 4.45 3.78
N LEU A 66 -10.25 3.82 4.94
CA LEU A 66 -9.33 3.99 6.06
C LEU A 66 -7.93 3.43 5.74
N LEU A 67 -7.83 2.34 4.99
CA LEU A 67 -6.54 1.79 4.54
C LEU A 67 -5.87 2.74 3.54
N GLN A 68 -6.64 3.30 2.61
CA GLN A 68 -6.13 4.30 1.66
C GLN A 68 -5.66 5.57 2.37
N VAL A 69 -6.37 6.01 3.41
CA VAL A 69 -5.94 7.14 4.25
C VAL A 69 -4.61 6.82 4.95
N VAL A 70 -4.46 5.63 5.52
CA VAL A 70 -3.20 5.21 6.15
C VAL A 70 -2.05 5.21 5.15
N ASP A 71 -2.26 4.71 3.92
CA ASP A 71 -1.24 4.71 2.87
C ASP A 71 -0.83 6.13 2.45
N ILE A 72 -1.80 7.06 2.32
CA ILE A 72 -1.51 8.47 2.04
C ILE A 72 -0.70 9.10 3.17
N LEU A 73 -1.07 8.87 4.43
CA LEU A 73 -0.37 9.43 5.60
C LEU A 73 1.07 8.91 5.67
N LEU A 74 1.27 7.61 5.47
CA LEU A 74 2.60 7.00 5.41
C LEU A 74 3.41 7.54 4.23
N GLY A 75 2.78 7.70 3.07
CA GLY A 75 3.37 8.31 1.89
C GLY A 75 3.85 9.74 2.12
N CYS A 76 3.10 10.54 2.88
CA CYS A 76 3.51 11.90 3.25
C CYS A 76 4.75 11.92 4.15
N VAL A 77 4.81 11.01 5.13
CA VAL A 77 5.99 10.85 6.00
C VAL A 77 7.20 10.44 5.16
N MET A 78 7.06 9.39 4.34
CA MET A 78 8.14 8.90 3.48
C MET A 78 8.62 9.98 2.49
N PHE A 79 7.68 10.73 1.91
CA PHE A 79 7.99 11.86 1.03
C PHE A 79 8.88 12.87 1.73
N ASP A 80 8.51 13.30 2.93
CA ASP A 80 9.24 14.34 3.64
C ASP A 80 10.66 13.87 4.02
N TYR A 81 10.83 12.60 4.41
CA TYR A 81 12.15 11.99 4.61
C TYR A 81 12.98 11.98 3.33
N LYS A 82 12.40 11.52 2.21
CA LYS A 82 13.11 11.46 0.93
C LYS A 82 13.46 12.85 0.39
N LYS A 83 12.56 13.84 0.58
CA LYS A 83 12.81 15.24 0.22
C LYS A 83 13.96 15.82 1.05
N ARG A 84 13.96 15.59 2.37
CA ARG A 84 15.05 15.99 3.28
C ARG A 84 16.40 15.39 2.85
N SER A 85 16.40 14.16 2.35
CA SER A 85 17.60 13.47 1.85
C SER A 85 17.95 13.76 0.38
N GLY A 86 17.22 14.65 -0.32
CA GLY A 86 17.48 14.98 -1.72
C GLY A 86 17.17 13.86 -2.73
N LEU A 87 16.35 12.87 -2.34
CA LEU A 87 16.03 11.68 -3.14
C LEU A 87 14.76 11.83 -4.00
N ILE A 88 14.26 13.06 -4.17
CA ILE A 88 13.03 13.36 -4.90
C ILE A 88 13.31 14.37 -6.01
N SER A 89 12.74 14.14 -7.19
CA SER A 89 12.79 15.11 -8.29
C SER A 89 11.86 16.30 -8.04
N GLU A 90 12.23 17.49 -8.49
CA GLU A 90 11.43 18.72 -8.29
C GLU A 90 9.98 18.58 -8.80
N LYS A 91 9.78 17.88 -9.92
CA LYS A 91 8.45 17.62 -10.48
C LYS A 91 7.59 16.76 -9.56
N LEU A 92 8.17 15.76 -8.90
CA LEU A 92 7.46 14.93 -7.94
C LEU A 92 7.22 15.70 -6.64
N ALA A 93 8.19 16.51 -6.21
CA ALA A 93 8.08 17.40 -5.06
C ALA A 93 6.89 18.34 -5.20
N ALA A 94 6.77 19.07 -6.31
CA ALA A 94 5.69 20.03 -6.54
C ALA A 94 4.28 19.43 -6.40
N ARG A 95 4.09 18.16 -6.78
CA ARG A 95 2.79 17.48 -6.67
C ARG A 95 2.47 17.00 -5.26
N GLN A 96 3.44 16.38 -4.61
CA GLN A 96 3.23 15.78 -3.28
C GLN A 96 3.28 16.83 -2.17
N GLU A 97 3.96 17.95 -2.38
CA GLU A 97 4.07 19.05 -1.41
C GLU A 97 2.71 19.57 -0.96
N VAL A 98 1.75 19.71 -1.89
CA VAL A 98 0.42 20.26 -1.59
C VAL A 98 -0.32 19.43 -0.53
N VAL A 99 -0.16 18.10 -0.56
CA VAL A 99 -0.79 17.20 0.40
C VAL A 99 -0.01 17.19 1.71
N VAL A 100 1.31 17.17 1.62
CA VAL A 100 2.21 17.11 2.78
C VAL A 100 2.15 18.39 3.60
N GLU A 101 2.09 19.57 2.95
CA GLU A 101 1.93 20.87 3.62
C GLU A 101 0.63 20.92 4.42
N LYS A 102 -0.51 20.52 3.83
CA LYS A 102 -1.79 20.46 4.55
C LYS A 102 -1.73 19.58 5.80
N LEU A 103 -1.01 18.46 5.72
CA LEU A 103 -0.83 17.56 6.86
C LEU A 103 0.07 18.20 7.93
N ARG A 104 1.15 18.88 7.51
CA ARG A 104 2.05 19.63 8.40
C ARG A 104 1.34 20.76 9.14
N GLU A 105 0.54 21.55 8.43
CA GLU A 105 -0.31 22.62 8.98
C GLU A 105 -1.29 22.06 10.01
N LYS A 106 -2.04 21.00 9.67
CA LYS A 106 -2.99 20.34 10.58
C LYS A 106 -2.35 19.83 11.86
N LEU A 107 -1.12 19.32 11.77
CA LEU A 107 -0.37 18.76 12.89
C LEU A 107 0.47 19.82 13.65
N GLY A 108 0.51 21.06 13.16
CA GLY A 108 1.33 22.13 13.70
C GLY A 108 2.82 21.81 13.69
N VAL A 109 3.32 21.19 12.62
CA VAL A 109 4.74 20.80 12.49
C VAL A 109 5.38 21.40 11.25
N LYS A 110 6.68 21.70 11.35
CA LYS A 110 7.47 22.15 10.18
C LYS A 110 7.86 21.00 9.25
N SER A 111 7.95 19.78 9.79
CA SER A 111 8.35 18.57 9.07
C SER A 111 7.68 17.34 9.69
N LEU A 112 7.36 16.37 8.85
CA LEU A 112 6.96 15.00 9.20
C LEU A 112 8.17 14.06 9.35
N ALA A 113 9.32 14.44 8.77
CA ALA A 113 10.58 13.73 8.90
C ALA A 113 11.27 14.00 10.25
N GLN A 114 10.55 13.75 11.34
CA GLN A 114 11.05 13.89 12.71
C GLN A 114 10.30 12.94 13.63
N ASN A 115 10.97 12.52 14.71
CA ASN A 115 10.32 11.72 15.75
C ASN A 115 9.27 12.58 16.46
N LYS A 116 8.02 12.15 16.44
CA LYS A 116 6.94 12.83 17.17
C LYS A 116 6.03 11.81 17.83
N THR A 117 5.79 12.02 19.12
CA THR A 117 4.91 11.17 19.93
C THR A 117 3.71 12.02 20.34
N TYR A 118 2.52 11.57 19.95
CA TYR A 118 1.26 12.20 20.36
C TYR A 118 0.62 11.34 21.44
N HIS A 119 0.49 11.89 22.65
CA HIS A 119 -0.01 11.12 23.79
C HIS A 119 -1.55 11.03 23.84
N LYS A 120 -2.28 11.87 23.08
CA LYS A 120 -3.76 11.83 22.94
C LYS A 120 -4.23 12.55 21.65
N PRO A 121 -5.27 12.05 20.95
CA PRO A 121 -5.78 10.68 21.00
C PRO A 121 -4.86 9.72 20.21
N ASN A 122 -4.69 8.51 20.74
CA ASN A 122 -3.76 7.49 20.22
C ASN A 122 -4.19 6.97 18.84
N TYR A 123 -3.60 7.45 17.73
CA TYR A 123 -3.77 6.74 16.45
C TYR A 123 -2.52 6.65 15.55
N PHE A 124 -1.37 7.24 15.91
CA PHE A 124 -0.21 7.17 15.00
C PHE A 124 1.13 7.46 15.70
N PHE A 125 2.09 6.54 15.57
CA PHE A 125 3.48 6.70 16.02
C PHE A 125 4.43 6.42 14.84
N VAL A 126 5.45 7.26 14.65
CA VAL A 126 6.49 7.12 13.61
C VAL A 126 7.85 7.23 14.26
N TRP A 127 8.70 6.23 14.06
CA TRP A 127 10.06 6.18 14.63
C TRP A 127 11.08 5.99 13.51
N GLU A 128 12.20 6.69 13.60
CA GLU A 128 13.37 6.48 12.74
C GLU A 128 14.13 5.23 13.18
N PHE A 129 14.36 4.30 12.25
CA PHE A 129 15.15 3.10 12.52
C PHE A 129 16.64 3.45 12.46
N ASN A 130 17.35 3.26 13.58
CA ASN A 130 18.80 3.40 13.66
C ASN A 130 19.41 2.01 13.80
N GLU A 131 20.11 1.55 12.77
CA GLU A 131 21.05 0.41 12.89
C GLU A 131 22.28 0.91 13.63
N LYS A 132 22.43 0.52 14.90
CA LYS A 132 23.72 0.54 15.58
C LYS A 132 24.40 -0.80 15.38
#